data_AF-A0A3D6EA17-F1
#
_entry.id   AF-A0A3D6EA17-F1
#
_cell.length_a   1.000
_cell.length_b   1.000
_cell.length_c   1.000
_cell.angle_alpha   90.00
_cell.angle_beta   90.00
_cell.angle_gamma   90.00
#
_symmetry.space_group_name_H-M   'P 1'
#
loop_
_entity.id
_entity.type
_entity.pdbx_description
1 polymer ?
#
loop_
_entity_poly.entity_id
_entity_poly.type
_entity_poly.pdbx_seq_one_letter_code
_entity_poly.pdbx_strand_id
1 'polypeptide(L)'
;MNCQFCGQELPENAKFCFKCRRQIICTNCGERLIEGASICVFCGNEISIPNNDTEQNHIKYKETKTSKSFEATFSNETAGAVVKTFAQFLPLKKNTIGETMEVFHDTQIEDVEDVTPSKALLPVKREDLVDKNPNINDIFKVRGDNDIYLHETSLKANSKVDYAGRLTILYLFYMRSNGTEEVPKTEVIAFLKKVGLNNDGSYRGWMSKMKSLYNINNNCYCLCRAGEERAKEYLKDIFDEDKVDNWKLGDTSKGNSKSNNKANNLSKNSYSIVL
;
A
#
# COMPACT_ATOMS: atom_id res chain seq x y z
N MET A 1 -0.86 -52.42 14.74
CA MET A 1 0.44 -51.89 14.27
C MET A 1 0.68 -50.50 14.85
N ASN A 2 1.91 -50.05 15.06
CA ASN A 2 2.16 -48.74 15.70
C ASN A 2 2.46 -47.65 14.67
N CYS A 3 1.94 -46.45 14.92
CA CYS A 3 2.23 -45.28 14.11
C CYS A 3 3.72 -44.91 14.22
N GLN A 4 4.43 -44.86 13.11
CA GLN A 4 5.86 -44.49 13.09
C GLN A 4 6.12 -43.04 13.48
N PHE A 5 5.12 -42.15 13.40
CA PHE A 5 5.29 -40.72 13.68
C PHE A 5 4.97 -40.32 15.12
N CYS A 6 4.07 -41.05 15.81
CA CYS A 6 3.61 -40.67 17.15
C CYS A 6 3.49 -41.86 18.13
N GLY A 7 3.88 -43.06 17.71
CA GLY A 7 3.86 -44.27 18.53
C GLY A 7 2.49 -44.87 18.83
N GLN A 8 1.38 -44.22 18.45
CA GLN A 8 0.02 -44.69 18.74
C GLN A 8 -0.25 -46.07 18.16
N GLU A 9 -0.86 -46.97 18.94
CA GLU A 9 -1.38 -48.25 18.45
C GLU A 9 -2.56 -48.03 17.52
N LEU A 10 -2.51 -48.67 16.36
CA LEU A 10 -3.50 -48.57 15.31
C LEU A 10 -4.08 -49.94 14.96
N PRO A 11 -5.37 -49.97 14.53
CA PRO A 11 -6.00 -51.15 13.97
C PRO A 11 -5.19 -51.74 12.80
N GLU A 12 -5.35 -53.03 12.54
CA GLU A 12 -4.80 -53.65 11.34
C GLU A 12 -5.36 -52.94 10.09
N ASN A 13 -4.49 -52.73 9.09
CA ASN A 13 -4.78 -52.04 7.82
C ASN A 13 -5.10 -50.54 7.92
N ALA A 14 -4.82 -49.89 9.05
CA ALA A 14 -4.98 -48.44 9.17
C ALA A 14 -4.03 -47.69 8.22
N LYS A 15 -4.60 -46.99 7.22
CA LYS A 15 -3.82 -46.15 6.28
C LYS A 15 -3.44 -44.78 6.84
N PHE A 16 -4.20 -44.28 7.82
CA PHE A 16 -4.00 -42.99 8.48
C PHE A 16 -3.99 -43.17 10.01
N CYS A 17 -3.21 -42.35 10.71
CA CYS A 17 -3.24 -42.28 12.17
C CYS A 17 -4.40 -41.42 12.64
N PHE A 18 -5.28 -41.94 13.50
CA PHE A 18 -6.36 -41.12 14.10
C PHE A 18 -5.86 -40.08 15.11
N LYS A 19 -4.65 -40.27 15.67
CA LYS A 19 -4.06 -39.35 16.65
C LYS A 19 -3.29 -38.21 15.98
N CYS A 20 -2.25 -38.52 15.20
CA CYS A 20 -1.43 -37.49 14.55
C CYS A 20 -1.92 -37.08 13.16
N ARG A 21 -3.00 -37.69 12.66
CA ARG A 21 -3.64 -37.41 11.36
C ARG A 21 -2.76 -37.65 10.12
N ARG A 22 -1.55 -38.17 10.29
CA ARG A 22 -0.63 -38.49 9.19
C ARG A 22 -0.99 -39.79 8.48
N GLN A 23 -0.74 -39.84 7.18
CA GLN A 23 -0.81 -41.05 6.36
C GLN A 23 0.40 -41.95 6.65
N ILE A 24 0.17 -43.25 6.86
CA ILE A 24 1.21 -44.23 7.23
C ILE A 24 1.44 -45.24 6.11
N ILE A 25 0.41 -45.48 5.30
CA ILE A 25 0.44 -46.42 4.18
C ILE A 25 0.04 -45.67 2.91
N CYS A 26 0.77 -45.90 1.82
CA CYS A 26 0.44 -45.34 0.51
C CYS A 26 -0.95 -45.81 0.07
N THR A 27 -1.82 -44.87 -0.28
CA THR A 27 -3.16 -45.17 -0.79
C THR A 27 -3.14 -45.82 -2.17
N ASN A 28 -2.08 -45.60 -2.94
CA ASN A 28 -1.91 -46.13 -4.29
C ASN A 28 -1.33 -47.55 -4.31
N CYS A 29 -0.16 -47.79 -3.69
CA CYS A 29 0.51 -49.09 -3.75
C CYS A 29 0.41 -49.94 -2.47
N GLY A 30 -0.13 -49.42 -1.38
CA GLY A 30 -0.25 -50.16 -0.12
C GLY A 30 1.06 -50.30 0.66
N GLU A 31 2.17 -49.74 0.18
CA GLU A 31 3.45 -49.77 0.89
C GLU A 31 3.51 -48.78 2.05
N ARG A 32 4.31 -49.12 3.06
CA ARG A 32 4.53 -48.26 4.22
C ARG A 32 5.32 -47.02 3.81
N LEU A 33 4.81 -45.84 4.19
CA LEU A 33 5.45 -44.57 3.88
C LEU A 33 6.70 -44.37 4.75
N ILE A 34 7.67 -43.61 4.25
CA ILE A 34 8.87 -43.23 4.99
C ILE A 34 8.63 -41.88 5.67
N GLU A 35 9.20 -41.67 6.86
CA GLU A 35 9.10 -40.40 7.55
C GLU A 35 9.79 -39.26 6.77
N GLY A 36 9.10 -38.12 6.65
CA GLY A 36 9.59 -36.94 5.93
C GLY A 36 9.51 -36.99 4.41
N ALA A 37 9.10 -38.11 3.80
CA ALA A 37 8.96 -38.22 2.35
C ALA A 37 7.70 -37.46 1.85
N SER A 38 7.86 -36.62 0.83
CA SER A 38 6.76 -35.93 0.12
C SER A 38 6.06 -36.80 -0.94
N ILE A 39 6.73 -37.88 -1.36
CA ILE A 39 6.23 -38.85 -2.34
C ILE A 39 6.43 -40.28 -1.83
N CYS A 40 5.63 -41.21 -2.31
CA CYS A 40 5.84 -42.63 -2.06
C CYS A 40 7.08 -43.10 -2.82
N VAL A 41 8.12 -43.53 -2.10
CA VAL A 41 9.37 -44.01 -2.70
C VAL A 41 9.21 -45.27 -3.56
N PHE A 42 8.10 -45.99 -3.42
CA PHE A 42 7.84 -47.24 -4.15
C PHE A 42 7.02 -47.04 -5.44
N CYS A 43 6.06 -46.11 -5.46
CA CYS A 43 5.18 -45.91 -6.62
C CYS A 43 5.18 -44.49 -7.19
N GLY A 44 5.93 -43.57 -6.58
CA GLY A 44 6.05 -42.18 -7.05
C GLY A 44 4.83 -41.29 -6.77
N ASN A 45 3.75 -41.83 -6.17
CA ASN A 45 2.55 -41.04 -5.90
C ASN A 45 2.80 -40.02 -4.78
N GLU A 46 2.27 -38.81 -4.94
CA GLU A 46 2.31 -37.78 -3.89
C GLU A 46 1.61 -38.25 -2.62
N ILE A 47 2.19 -37.91 -1.46
CA ILE A 47 1.61 -38.18 -0.16
C ILE A 47 0.92 -36.90 0.30
N SER A 48 -0.35 -37.00 0.66
CA SER A 48 -1.04 -35.89 1.33
C SER A 48 -0.47 -35.74 2.73
N ILE A 49 0.61 -34.96 2.86
CA ILE A 49 1.10 -34.50 4.15
C ILE A 49 0.08 -33.43 4.58
N PRO A 50 -0.76 -33.67 5.61
CA PRO A 50 -1.45 -32.57 6.24
C PRO A 50 -0.34 -31.68 6.82
N ASN A 51 -0.11 -30.53 6.20
CA ASN A 51 0.73 -29.49 6.74
C ASN A 51 0.18 -29.15 8.14
N ASN A 52 0.81 -29.70 9.17
CA ASN A 52 0.70 -29.15 10.52
C ASN A 52 1.55 -27.87 10.64
N ASP A 53 2.19 -27.42 9.56
CA ASP A 53 2.96 -26.17 9.49
C ASP A 53 2.13 -24.96 9.05
N THR A 54 0.82 -25.01 9.25
CA THR A 54 0.05 -23.78 9.35
C THR A 54 -0.83 -23.82 10.59
N GLU A 55 -0.22 -23.96 11.78
CA GLU A 55 -0.72 -23.25 12.97
C GLU A 55 -0.52 -21.74 12.75
N GLN A 56 -1.09 -21.23 11.67
CA GLN A 56 -1.18 -19.81 11.47
C GLN A 56 -2.48 -19.38 12.14
N ASN A 57 -2.33 -18.53 13.13
CA ASN A 57 -3.45 -17.88 13.79
C ASN A 57 -4.20 -17.07 12.76
N HIS A 58 -5.49 -17.38 12.63
CA HIS A 58 -6.35 -16.76 11.64
C HIS A 58 -7.39 -15.90 12.36
N ILE A 59 -7.39 -14.60 12.07
CA ILE A 59 -8.35 -13.65 12.60
C ILE A 59 -9.23 -13.13 11.48
N LYS A 60 -10.55 -13.19 11.68
CA LYS A 60 -11.55 -12.60 10.79
C LYS A 60 -12.44 -11.66 11.58
N TYR A 61 -12.51 -10.42 11.13
CA TYR A 61 -13.34 -9.38 11.72
C TYR A 61 -14.32 -8.86 10.67
N LYS A 62 -15.55 -8.52 11.08
CA LYS A 62 -16.54 -7.90 10.20
C LYS A 62 -17.46 -6.97 11.00
N GLU A 63 -17.63 -5.71 10.58
CA GLU A 63 -18.51 -4.74 11.26
C GLU A 63 -19.24 -3.78 10.31
N THR A 64 -20.56 -3.70 10.37
CA THR A 64 -21.42 -2.98 9.41
C THR A 64 -22.24 -1.87 10.08
N LYS A 65 -22.56 -0.75 9.41
CA LYS A 65 -23.91 -0.60 8.79
C LYS A 65 -23.96 -0.49 7.26
N THR A 66 -22.83 -0.55 6.55
CA THR A 66 -22.78 -1.25 5.24
C THR A 66 -21.50 -2.10 5.03
N SER A 67 -20.66 -2.24 6.07
CA SER A 67 -19.67 -3.32 6.32
C SER A 67 -18.19 -2.99 6.21
N LYS A 68 -17.47 -3.31 7.28
CA LYS A 68 -16.03 -3.52 7.42
C LYS A 68 -15.80 -5.02 7.47
N SER A 69 -14.73 -5.51 6.88
CA SER A 69 -14.29 -6.89 7.03
C SER A 69 -12.77 -6.92 6.89
N PHE A 70 -12.07 -7.65 7.74
CA PHE A 70 -10.68 -8.00 7.51
C PHE A 70 -10.42 -9.45 7.90
N GLU A 71 -9.43 -10.03 7.27
CA GLU A 71 -9.03 -11.43 7.43
C GLU A 71 -7.51 -11.44 7.40
N ALA A 72 -6.87 -11.99 8.43
CA ALA A 72 -5.42 -12.00 8.56
C ALA A 72 -4.93 -13.32 9.16
N THR A 73 -3.71 -13.69 8.78
CA THR A 73 -3.09 -14.96 9.09
C THR A 73 -1.66 -14.69 9.57
N PHE A 74 -1.27 -15.19 10.74
CA PHE A 74 0.02 -14.89 11.36
C PHE A 74 0.61 -16.07 12.16
N SER A 75 1.92 -16.10 12.41
CA SER A 75 2.59 -17.18 13.15
C SER A 75 2.39 -17.06 14.66
N ASN A 76 2.71 -18.12 15.42
CA ASN A 76 2.71 -18.08 16.88
C ASN A 76 3.75 -17.08 17.44
N GLU A 77 4.90 -16.87 16.79
CA GLU A 77 5.88 -15.89 17.28
C GLU A 77 5.38 -14.45 17.15
N THR A 78 4.61 -14.17 16.09
CA THR A 78 4.15 -12.80 15.79
C THR A 78 2.86 -12.41 16.51
N ALA A 79 2.15 -13.39 17.10
CA ALA A 79 0.87 -13.20 17.78
C ALA A 79 0.91 -12.11 18.87
N GLY A 80 1.95 -12.07 19.69
CA GLY A 80 2.09 -11.07 20.76
C GLY A 80 2.29 -9.64 20.24
N ALA A 81 2.98 -9.49 19.10
CA ALA A 81 3.24 -8.18 18.50
C ALA A 81 1.99 -7.60 17.81
N VAL A 82 1.13 -8.45 17.21
CA VAL A 82 -0.04 -7.98 16.45
C VAL A 82 -1.21 -7.51 17.32
N VAL A 83 -1.26 -7.86 18.62
CA VAL A 83 -2.33 -7.44 19.55
C VAL A 83 -2.46 -5.91 19.64
N LYS A 84 -1.33 -5.19 19.74
CA LYS A 84 -1.32 -3.72 19.82
C LYS A 84 -1.89 -3.08 18.57
N THR A 85 -1.65 -3.69 17.40
CA THR A 85 -2.17 -3.23 16.11
C THR A 85 -3.68 -3.48 16.01
N PHE A 86 -4.17 -4.65 16.42
CA PHE A 86 -5.60 -4.98 16.36
C PHE A 86 -6.46 -4.19 17.35
N ALA A 87 -5.93 -3.86 18.54
CA ALA A 87 -6.65 -3.08 19.54
C ALA A 87 -7.13 -1.71 19.01
N GLN A 88 -6.42 -1.13 18.03
CA GLN A 88 -6.77 0.16 17.41
C GLN A 88 -8.01 0.07 16.50
N PHE A 89 -8.33 -1.12 15.98
CA PHE A 89 -9.47 -1.34 15.10
C PHE A 89 -10.75 -1.72 15.84
N LEU A 90 -10.66 -2.02 17.13
CA LEU A 90 -11.82 -2.33 17.97
C LEU A 90 -12.41 -1.03 18.53
N PRO A 91 -13.74 -0.84 18.46
CA PRO A 91 -14.38 0.35 19.00
C PRO A 91 -14.23 0.38 20.53
N LEU A 92 -13.23 1.12 21.02
CA LEU A 92 -13.07 1.42 22.43
C LEU A 92 -14.23 2.32 22.87
N LYS A 93 -15.28 1.73 23.43
CA LYS A 93 -16.21 2.50 24.27
C LYS A 93 -15.40 3.04 25.44
N LYS A 94 -15.11 4.35 25.42
CA LYS A 94 -14.64 5.08 26.59
C LYS A 94 -15.78 5.10 27.61
N ASN A 95 -15.92 4.03 28.38
CA ASN A 95 -16.53 4.11 29.69
C ASN A 95 -15.42 4.52 30.64
N THR A 96 -15.47 5.77 31.08
CA THR A 96 -14.75 6.23 32.25
C THR A 96 -15.21 5.42 33.46
N ILE A 97 -14.24 5.07 34.31
CA ILE A 97 -14.34 4.49 35.66
C ILE A 97 -14.17 2.96 35.71
N GLY A 98 -13.04 2.56 36.31
CA GLY A 98 -12.81 1.22 36.85
C GLY A 98 -11.35 0.78 36.73
N GLU A 99 -10.56 1.02 37.77
CA GLU A 99 -9.31 0.29 38.02
C GLU A 99 -9.55 -1.21 37.80
N THR A 100 -8.73 -1.88 36.97
CA THR A 100 -8.52 -3.31 37.12
C THR A 100 -7.11 -3.69 36.64
N MET A 101 -6.25 -3.79 37.65
CA MET A 101 -5.09 -4.68 37.83
C MET A 101 -4.20 -4.97 36.61
N GLU A 102 -3.02 -4.36 36.66
CA GLU A 102 -1.79 -5.02 36.25
C GLU A 102 -1.68 -6.38 36.95
N VAL A 103 -1.56 -7.45 36.18
CA VAL A 103 -0.89 -8.67 36.63
C VAL A 103 0.24 -8.93 35.66
N PHE A 104 1.42 -8.41 36.02
CA PHE A 104 2.68 -8.92 35.52
C PHE A 104 2.84 -10.37 35.98
N HIS A 105 3.29 -11.25 35.09
CA HIS A 105 4.29 -12.21 35.51
C HIS A 105 5.60 -11.87 34.81
N ASP A 106 6.50 -11.37 35.65
CA ASP A 106 7.91 -11.18 35.40
C ASP A 106 8.52 -12.54 34.98
N THR A 107 9.18 -12.57 33.82
CA THR A 107 10.18 -13.59 33.52
C THR A 107 11.28 -12.88 32.79
N GLN A 108 12.36 -12.61 33.52
CA GLN A 108 13.62 -12.23 32.95
C GLN A 108 14.12 -13.37 32.07
N ILE A 109 14.40 -13.07 30.79
CA ILE A 109 15.24 -13.92 29.96
C ILE A 109 16.23 -13.00 29.25
N GLU A 110 17.48 -13.36 29.46
CA GLU A 110 18.72 -12.73 29.06
C GLU A 110 18.87 -12.64 27.53
N ASP A 111 19.59 -11.60 27.10
CA ASP A 111 20.11 -11.47 25.75
C ASP A 111 20.99 -12.69 25.39
N VAL A 112 20.69 -13.36 24.28
CA VAL A 112 21.62 -14.31 23.66
C VAL A 112 21.92 -13.84 22.24
N GLU A 113 23.08 -13.19 22.16
CA GLU A 113 24.06 -13.09 21.08
C GLU A 113 23.56 -13.34 19.65
N ASP A 114 23.30 -12.24 18.94
CA ASP A 114 23.45 -12.19 17.49
C ASP A 114 24.94 -11.94 17.15
N VAL A 115 25.54 -12.89 16.47
CA VAL A 115 26.96 -12.94 16.10
C VAL A 115 27.29 -11.81 15.12
N THR A 116 28.04 -10.83 15.60
CA THR A 116 28.78 -9.89 14.75
C THR A 116 30.16 -10.45 14.41
N PRO A 117 30.68 -10.20 13.20
CA PRO A 117 32.09 -9.91 13.04
C PRO A 117 32.30 -8.41 12.86
N SER A 118 32.95 -7.85 13.87
CA SER A 118 33.48 -6.50 14.00
C SER A 118 34.15 -5.92 12.74
N LYS A 119 33.88 -4.63 12.50
CA LYS A 119 34.97 -3.64 12.40
C LYS A 119 34.61 -2.38 13.18
N ALA A 120 35.45 -2.10 14.16
CA ALA A 120 35.24 -1.15 15.25
C ALA A 120 35.34 0.33 14.82
N LEU A 121 34.35 1.09 15.33
CA LEU A 121 34.40 2.35 16.10
C LEU A 121 35.25 3.53 15.59
N LEU A 122 34.59 4.68 15.44
CA LEU A 122 34.76 5.82 16.37
C LEU A 122 33.41 6.57 16.56
N PRO A 123 33.22 7.26 17.72
CA PRO A 123 31.93 7.71 18.20
C PRO A 123 31.58 9.10 17.64
N VAL A 124 30.39 9.23 17.06
CA VAL A 124 29.80 10.54 16.75
C VAL A 124 28.47 10.64 17.49
N LYS A 125 28.29 11.81 18.11
CA LYS A 125 27.14 12.21 18.93
C LYS A 125 25.81 11.76 18.32
N ARG A 126 24.92 11.27 19.19
CA ARG A 126 23.50 11.09 18.89
C ARG A 126 22.92 12.39 18.37
N GLU A 127 22.55 12.38 17.10
CA GLU A 127 21.46 13.19 16.58
C GLU A 127 20.36 12.20 16.21
N ASP A 128 19.18 12.39 16.80
CA ASP A 128 17.98 11.62 16.53
C ASP A 128 17.56 11.81 15.06
N LEU A 129 18.05 10.96 14.18
CA LEU A 129 17.46 10.82 12.85
C LEU A 129 16.26 9.88 12.97
N VAL A 130 15.12 10.48 13.27
CA VAL A 130 13.82 9.95 12.87
C VAL A 130 13.94 9.54 11.41
N ASP A 131 13.68 8.27 11.10
CA ASP A 131 13.55 7.77 9.74
C ASP A 131 12.38 8.52 9.08
N LYS A 132 12.64 9.71 8.53
CA LYS A 132 11.69 10.58 7.82
C LYS A 132 11.39 9.96 6.45
N ASN A 133 10.88 8.73 6.41
CA ASN A 133 10.43 8.17 5.14
C ASN A 133 9.06 8.80 4.83
N PRO A 134 8.95 9.68 3.81
CA PRO A 134 7.75 10.45 3.58
C PRO A 134 6.58 9.54 3.23
N ASN A 135 5.47 9.65 3.97
CA ASN A 135 4.31 8.80 3.77
C ASN A 135 3.26 9.53 2.90
N ILE A 136 2.70 8.82 1.93
CA ILE A 136 1.62 9.37 1.08
C ILE A 136 0.38 9.78 1.88
N ASN A 137 0.16 9.17 3.05
CA ASN A 137 -0.92 9.50 3.98
C ASN A 137 -0.74 10.86 4.69
N ASP A 138 0.45 11.46 4.61
CA ASP A 138 0.67 12.82 5.09
C ASP A 138 0.15 13.86 4.09
N ILE A 139 0.07 13.50 2.80
CA ILE A 139 -0.43 14.36 1.72
C ILE A 139 -1.95 14.33 1.62
N PHE A 140 -2.56 13.16 1.74
CA PHE A 140 -4.01 12.98 1.60
C PHE A 140 -4.65 12.57 2.92
N LYS A 141 -5.80 13.18 3.23
CA LYS A 141 -6.59 12.83 4.41
C LYS A 141 -8.02 12.52 4.01
N VAL A 142 -8.69 11.72 4.82
CA VAL A 142 -10.10 11.39 4.63
C VAL A 142 -10.95 12.24 5.58
N ARG A 143 -12.05 12.80 5.06
CA ARG A 143 -13.06 13.51 5.82
C ARG A 143 -14.39 12.77 5.71
N GLY A 144 -15.03 12.48 6.85
CA GLY A 144 -16.37 11.89 6.88
C GLY A 144 -16.46 10.54 6.15
N ASP A 145 -17.50 10.39 5.32
CA ASP A 145 -17.88 9.16 4.60
C ASP A 145 -16.98 8.88 3.38
N ASN A 146 -15.65 8.86 3.59
CA ASN A 146 -14.64 8.54 2.59
C ASN A 146 -14.31 9.66 1.57
N ASP A 147 -14.56 10.93 1.91
CA ASP A 147 -14.15 12.06 1.04
C ASP A 147 -12.66 12.34 1.20
N ILE A 148 -11.87 11.96 0.20
CA ILE A 148 -10.43 12.20 0.16
C ILE A 148 -10.19 13.67 -0.19
N TYR A 149 -9.41 14.37 0.64
CA TYR A 149 -8.99 15.74 0.38
C TYR A 149 -7.47 15.88 0.45
N LEU A 150 -6.96 16.86 -0.28
CA LEU A 150 -5.55 17.22 -0.27
C LEU A 150 -5.25 18.02 1.02
N HIS A 151 -4.44 17.44 1.91
CA HIS A 151 -4.00 18.08 3.13
C HIS A 151 -2.72 18.89 2.92
N GLU A 152 -1.71 18.30 2.28
CA GLU A 152 -0.49 19.00 1.90
C GLU A 152 -0.69 19.71 0.56
N THR A 153 -0.66 21.05 0.58
CA THR A 153 -0.94 21.88 -0.60
C THR A 153 0.34 22.31 -1.32
N SER A 154 1.50 22.19 -0.68
CA SER A 154 2.80 22.53 -1.25
C SER A 154 3.40 21.31 -1.94
N LEU A 155 3.03 21.10 -3.21
CA LEU A 155 3.51 19.96 -4.00
C LEU A 155 4.88 20.21 -4.69
N LYS A 156 5.52 21.34 -4.36
CA LYS A 156 6.81 21.80 -4.92
C LYS A 156 6.79 21.80 -6.45
N ALA A 157 5.73 22.37 -7.01
CA ALA A 157 5.48 22.35 -8.44
C ALA A 157 6.09 23.59 -9.13
N ASN A 158 6.43 23.45 -10.41
CA ASN A 158 6.99 24.56 -11.19
C ASN A 158 5.94 25.35 -11.98
N SER A 159 4.73 24.81 -12.12
CA SER A 159 3.63 25.44 -12.83
C SER A 159 2.30 24.79 -12.45
N LYS A 160 1.18 25.43 -12.79
CA LYS A 160 -0.17 24.84 -12.65
C LYS A 160 -0.28 23.44 -13.28
N VAL A 161 0.32 23.25 -14.46
CA VAL A 161 0.24 21.97 -15.20
C VAL A 161 1.09 20.89 -14.52
N ASP A 162 2.29 21.26 -14.06
CA ASP A 162 3.15 20.38 -13.26
C ASP A 162 2.48 20.00 -11.94
N TYR A 163 1.85 20.96 -11.27
CA TYR A 163 1.08 20.72 -10.05
C TYR A 163 -0.05 19.73 -10.28
N ALA A 164 -0.86 19.94 -11.33
CA ALA A 164 -1.94 19.02 -11.66
C ALA A 164 -1.42 17.61 -11.98
N GLY A 165 -0.32 17.50 -12.74
CA GLY A 165 0.32 16.22 -13.04
C GLY A 165 0.86 15.50 -11.80
N ARG A 166 1.59 16.22 -10.93
CA ARG A 166 2.09 15.71 -9.64
C ARG A 166 0.94 15.20 -8.78
N LEU A 167 -0.11 16.02 -8.62
CA LEU A 167 -1.29 15.66 -7.84
C LEU A 167 -1.97 14.40 -8.38
N THR A 168 -2.11 14.26 -9.70
CA THR A 168 -2.68 13.05 -10.30
C THR A 168 -1.86 11.80 -9.99
N ILE A 169 -0.54 11.84 -10.18
CA ILE A 169 0.34 10.70 -9.92
C ILE A 169 0.32 10.32 -8.43
N LEU A 170 0.38 11.32 -7.53
CA LEU A 170 0.29 11.12 -6.09
C LEU A 170 -1.07 10.55 -5.67
N TYR A 171 -2.17 11.02 -6.27
CA TYR A 171 -3.50 10.48 -6.00
C TYR A 171 -3.62 9.01 -6.41
N LEU A 172 -3.15 8.64 -7.60
CA LEU A 172 -3.13 7.24 -8.04
C LEU A 172 -2.27 6.36 -7.13
N PHE A 173 -1.13 6.89 -6.67
CA PHE A 173 -0.25 6.19 -5.72
C PHE A 173 -0.90 6.00 -4.35
N TYR A 174 -1.63 7.01 -3.86
CA TYR A 174 -2.44 6.91 -2.64
C TYR A 174 -3.54 5.84 -2.77
N MET A 175 -4.29 5.84 -3.87
CA MET A 175 -5.35 4.86 -4.11
C MET A 175 -4.80 3.43 -4.13
N ARG A 176 -3.66 3.22 -4.80
CA ARG A 176 -2.96 1.92 -4.85
C ARG A 176 -2.46 1.48 -3.47
N SER A 177 -1.91 2.41 -2.68
CA SER A 177 -1.45 2.14 -1.31
C SER A 177 -2.61 1.73 -0.38
N ASN A 178 -3.84 2.13 -0.72
CA ASN A 178 -5.07 1.75 -0.02
C ASN A 178 -5.82 0.59 -0.71
N GLY A 179 -5.18 -0.14 -1.62
CA GLY A 179 -5.72 -1.37 -2.23
C GLY A 179 -6.56 -1.16 -3.50
N THR A 180 -6.66 0.07 -4.02
CA THR A 180 -7.37 0.36 -5.28
C THR A 180 -6.38 0.48 -6.43
N GLU A 181 -6.27 -0.56 -7.26
CA GLU A 181 -5.32 -0.58 -8.38
C GLU A 181 -5.80 0.15 -9.64
N GLU A 182 -7.11 0.16 -9.88
CA GLU A 182 -7.73 0.80 -11.03
C GLU A 182 -8.63 1.95 -10.56
N VAL A 183 -8.31 3.18 -10.99
CA VAL A 183 -9.05 4.39 -10.57
C VAL A 183 -9.81 4.97 -11.76
N PRO A 184 -11.14 5.10 -11.70
CA PRO A 184 -11.92 5.67 -12.79
C PRO A 184 -11.45 7.08 -13.18
N LYS A 185 -11.34 7.37 -14.49
CA LYS A 185 -10.97 8.72 -14.95
C LYS A 185 -11.91 9.81 -14.44
N THR A 186 -13.19 9.49 -14.32
CA THR A 186 -14.22 10.38 -13.80
C THR A 186 -13.94 10.78 -12.36
N GLU A 187 -13.43 9.86 -11.55
CA GLU A 187 -13.06 10.10 -10.16
C GLU A 187 -11.84 11.02 -10.07
N VAL A 188 -10.79 10.75 -10.85
CA VAL A 188 -9.60 11.63 -10.91
C VAL A 188 -9.98 13.04 -11.33
N ILE A 189 -10.83 13.19 -12.36
CA ILE A 189 -11.30 14.50 -12.82
C ILE A 189 -12.14 15.19 -11.75
N ALA A 190 -13.00 14.46 -11.04
CA ALA A 190 -13.81 15.00 -9.96
C ALA A 190 -12.94 15.48 -8.78
N PHE A 191 -11.92 14.70 -8.40
CA PHE A 191 -10.97 15.05 -7.36
C PHE A 191 -10.17 16.31 -7.73
N LEU A 192 -9.59 16.38 -8.92
CA LEU A 192 -8.88 17.57 -9.41
C LEU A 192 -9.79 18.81 -9.36
N LYS A 193 -11.06 18.67 -9.78
CA LYS A 193 -12.03 19.76 -9.75
C LYS A 193 -12.32 20.24 -8.33
N LYS A 194 -12.43 19.33 -7.34
CA LYS A 194 -12.59 19.68 -5.91
C LYS A 194 -11.41 20.50 -5.39
N VAL A 195 -10.20 20.21 -5.86
CA VAL A 195 -8.97 20.95 -5.51
C VAL A 195 -8.85 22.28 -6.29
N GLY A 196 -9.78 22.59 -7.20
CA GLY A 196 -9.78 23.82 -7.99
C GLY A 196 -9.01 23.72 -9.32
N LEU A 197 -8.66 22.51 -9.75
CA LEU A 197 -7.99 22.24 -11.02
C LEU A 197 -8.98 21.68 -12.04
N ASN A 198 -9.07 22.35 -13.19
CA ASN A 198 -9.92 21.90 -14.29
C ASN A 198 -9.15 20.96 -15.21
N ASN A 199 -9.88 20.04 -15.84
CA ASN A 199 -9.36 19.19 -16.92
C ASN A 199 -9.15 19.99 -18.21
N ASP A 200 -8.21 20.94 -18.18
CA ASP A 200 -7.89 21.85 -19.28
C ASP A 200 -7.00 21.19 -20.36
N GLY A 201 -6.88 21.83 -21.52
CA GLY A 201 -6.09 21.31 -22.65
C GLY A 201 -4.61 21.09 -22.28
N SER A 202 -4.07 21.94 -21.41
CA SER A 202 -2.67 21.87 -20.97
C SER A 202 -2.41 20.65 -20.09
N TYR A 203 -3.27 20.39 -19.11
CA TYR A 203 -3.23 19.18 -18.29
C TYR A 203 -3.41 17.91 -19.13
N ARG A 204 -4.38 17.89 -20.07
CA ARG A 204 -4.56 16.74 -20.98
C ARG A 204 -3.32 16.52 -21.85
N GLY A 205 -2.70 17.60 -22.32
CA GLY A 205 -1.44 17.57 -23.04
C GLY A 205 -0.30 16.98 -22.21
N TRP A 206 -0.23 17.33 -20.92
CA TRP A 206 0.74 16.75 -19.97
C TRP A 206 0.51 15.25 -19.77
N MET A 207 -0.74 14.83 -19.51
CA MET A 207 -1.11 13.42 -19.36
C MET A 207 -0.70 12.61 -20.59
N SER A 208 -0.98 13.14 -21.80
CA SER A 208 -0.60 12.48 -23.06
C SER A 208 0.91 12.29 -23.23
N LYS A 209 1.73 13.20 -22.67
CA LYS A 209 3.20 13.09 -22.68
C LYS A 209 3.72 12.08 -21.66
N MET A 210 3.01 11.90 -20.55
CA MET A 210 3.42 11.07 -19.41
C MET A 210 2.82 9.67 -19.41
N LYS A 211 2.51 9.12 -20.59
CA LYS A 211 1.92 7.77 -20.76
C LYS A 211 2.78 6.62 -20.22
N SER A 212 4.07 6.83 -19.97
CA SER A 212 4.93 5.82 -19.34
C SER A 212 4.60 5.62 -17.85
N LEU A 213 3.95 6.58 -17.21
CA LEU A 213 3.68 6.54 -15.77
C LEU A 213 2.40 5.76 -15.41
N TYR A 214 1.51 5.56 -16.37
CA TYR A 214 0.21 4.93 -16.13
C TYR A 214 -0.31 4.21 -17.37
N ASN A 215 -1.17 3.22 -17.17
CA ASN A 215 -1.96 2.58 -18.20
C ASN A 215 -3.41 3.02 -18.14
N ILE A 216 -4.12 2.87 -19.26
CA ILE A 216 -5.56 3.09 -19.34
C ILE A 216 -6.22 1.76 -19.68
N ASN A 217 -7.02 1.22 -18.76
CA ASN A 217 -7.83 0.02 -18.94
C ASN A 217 -9.30 0.36 -18.66
N ASN A 218 -10.24 0.06 -19.56
CA ASN A 218 -11.68 0.30 -19.35
C ASN A 218 -12.03 1.70 -18.80
N ASN A 219 -11.34 2.73 -19.28
CA ASN A 219 -11.50 4.12 -18.81
C ASN A 219 -11.15 4.36 -17.33
N CYS A 220 -10.35 3.46 -16.76
CA CYS A 220 -9.63 3.61 -15.50
C CYS A 220 -8.15 3.91 -15.76
N TYR A 221 -7.52 4.61 -14.84
CA TYR A 221 -6.07 4.74 -14.75
C TYR A 221 -5.52 3.66 -13.83
N CYS A 222 -4.44 3.02 -14.26
CA CYS A 222 -3.66 2.09 -13.44
C CYS A 222 -2.23 2.62 -13.37
N LEU A 223 -1.70 2.83 -12.17
CA LEU A 223 -0.34 3.34 -12.01
C LEU A 223 0.68 2.26 -12.42
N CYS A 224 1.65 2.61 -13.27
CA CYS A 224 2.74 1.72 -13.64
C CYS A 224 3.89 1.82 -12.63
N ARG A 225 4.84 0.88 -12.69
CA ARG A 225 6.07 0.93 -11.87
C ARG A 225 6.81 2.27 -12.00
N ALA A 226 6.99 2.77 -13.23
CA ALA A 226 7.62 4.08 -13.45
C ALA A 226 6.84 5.22 -12.80
N GLY A 227 5.51 5.12 -12.74
CA GLY A 227 4.65 6.06 -12.02
C GLY A 227 4.82 5.97 -10.50
N GLU A 228 4.97 4.79 -9.93
CA GLU A 228 5.27 4.60 -8.50
C GLU A 228 6.61 5.20 -8.11
N GLU A 229 7.65 4.96 -8.92
CA GLU A 229 8.99 5.52 -8.71
C GLU A 229 8.93 7.06 -8.79
N ARG A 230 8.22 7.60 -9.78
CA ARG A 230 7.95 9.04 -9.91
C ARG A 230 7.19 9.62 -8.72
N ALA A 231 6.20 8.90 -8.19
CA ALA A 231 5.45 9.32 -7.00
C ALA A 231 6.36 9.42 -5.77
N LYS A 232 7.27 8.46 -5.60
CA LYS A 232 8.27 8.48 -4.52
C LYS A 232 9.26 9.64 -4.66
N GLU A 233 9.67 9.98 -5.89
CA GLU A 233 10.47 11.20 -6.13
C GLU A 233 9.71 12.46 -5.74
N TYR A 234 8.42 12.56 -6.10
CA TYR A 234 7.59 13.69 -5.68
C TYR A 234 7.40 13.75 -4.17
N LEU A 235 7.27 12.62 -3.49
CA LEU A 235 7.22 12.59 -2.02
C LEU A 235 8.50 13.15 -1.41
N LYS A 236 9.66 12.71 -1.89
CA LYS A 236 10.96 13.25 -1.45
C LYS A 236 11.05 14.76 -1.67
N ASP A 237 10.65 15.21 -2.86
CA ASP A 237 10.61 16.64 -3.19
C ASP A 237 9.76 17.45 -2.20
N ILE A 238 8.57 16.94 -1.84
CA ILE A 238 7.58 17.66 -1.04
C ILE A 238 8.06 17.90 0.39
N PHE A 239 8.68 16.88 0.98
CA PHE A 239 9.21 16.94 2.35
C PHE A 239 10.66 17.40 2.43
N ASP A 240 11.24 17.82 1.30
CA ASP A 240 12.53 18.51 1.26
C ASP A 240 12.35 19.98 1.68
N GLU A 241 12.99 20.33 2.80
CA GLU A 241 12.95 21.67 3.38
C GLU A 241 13.69 22.70 2.50
N ASP A 242 14.69 22.27 1.72
CA ASP A 242 15.48 23.13 0.85
C ASP A 242 14.78 23.42 -0.49
N LYS A 243 13.77 22.62 -0.85
CA LYS A 243 13.08 22.76 -2.12
C LYS A 243 12.06 23.89 -2.09
N VAL A 244 12.22 24.84 -3.01
CA VAL A 244 11.30 25.97 -3.15
C VAL A 244 10.07 25.58 -3.97
N ASP A 245 8.91 26.03 -3.51
CA ASP A 245 7.65 25.86 -4.24
C ASP A 245 7.45 27.02 -5.23
N ASN A 246 7.66 26.74 -6.51
CA ASN A 246 7.63 27.74 -7.58
C ASN A 246 6.20 28.08 -8.03
N TRP A 247 5.21 27.25 -7.69
CA TRP A 247 3.80 27.48 -8.00
C TRP A 247 2.89 26.83 -6.96
N LYS A 248 1.93 27.58 -6.43
CA LYS A 248 0.98 27.15 -5.40
C LYS A 248 -0.47 27.24 -5.85
N LEU A 249 -1.33 26.46 -5.19
CA LEU A 249 -2.78 26.62 -5.29
C LEU A 249 -3.19 28.06 -5.00
N GLY A 250 -3.93 28.67 -5.94
CA GLY A 250 -4.34 30.07 -5.85
C GLY A 250 -3.40 31.05 -6.54
N ASP A 251 -2.24 30.61 -7.05
CA ASP A 251 -1.41 31.42 -7.94
C ASP A 251 -2.14 31.61 -9.27
N THR A 252 -2.97 32.65 -9.33
CA THR A 252 -3.45 33.17 -10.60
C THR A 252 -2.23 33.63 -11.36
N SER A 253 -2.00 33.08 -12.55
CA SER A 253 -1.00 33.61 -13.47
C SER A 253 -1.16 35.13 -13.48
N LYS A 254 -0.15 35.87 -13.01
CA LYS A 254 -0.11 37.32 -13.18
C LYS A 254 -0.37 37.56 -14.64
N GLY A 255 -1.57 38.02 -14.97
CA GLY A 255 -1.89 38.48 -16.30
C GLY A 255 -0.85 39.55 -16.57
N ASN A 256 -0.01 39.33 -17.58
CA ASN A 256 0.77 40.41 -18.15
C ASN A 256 -0.25 41.32 -18.87
N SER A 257 -1.06 42.03 -18.09
CA SER A 257 -1.89 43.13 -18.55
C SER A 257 -0.98 44.35 -18.67
N LYS A 258 -0.03 44.31 -19.62
CA LYS A 258 0.42 45.53 -20.25
C LYS A 258 -0.46 45.75 -21.46
N SER A 259 -1.54 46.47 -21.22
CA SER A 259 -2.20 47.24 -22.27
C SER A 259 -1.15 48.15 -22.90
N ASN A 260 -0.88 47.97 -24.19
CA ASN A 260 -0.44 49.08 -25.03
C ASN A 260 -1.43 49.16 -26.18
N ASN A 261 -2.43 50.00 -25.99
CA ASN A 261 -3.31 50.41 -27.07
C ASN A 261 -2.59 51.46 -27.94
N LYS A 262 -2.73 51.24 -29.25
CA LYS A 262 -2.87 52.23 -30.34
C LYS A 262 -1.59 52.82 -30.98
N ALA A 263 -1.35 52.46 -32.24
CA ALA A 263 -1.47 53.39 -33.37
C ALA A 263 -1.45 52.67 -34.75
N ASN A 264 -2.49 52.95 -35.53
CA ASN A 264 -2.52 53.17 -37.00
C ASN A 264 -2.02 52.09 -37.97
N ASN A 265 -2.95 51.51 -38.75
CA ASN A 265 -3.20 51.89 -40.15
C ASN A 265 -4.29 50.98 -40.75
N LEU A 266 -5.45 51.53 -41.05
CA LEU A 266 -5.89 51.95 -42.39
C LEU A 266 -6.23 50.79 -43.33
N SER A 267 -7.54 50.59 -43.44
CA SER A 267 -8.27 49.96 -44.54
C SER A 267 -7.65 50.23 -45.91
N LYS A 268 -7.42 49.17 -46.69
CA LYS A 268 -7.54 49.21 -48.15
C LYS A 268 -8.34 48.00 -48.63
N ASN A 269 -9.55 48.34 -49.06
CA ASN A 269 -10.48 47.57 -49.84
C ASN A 269 -9.92 47.41 -51.27
N SER A 270 -10.03 46.23 -51.88
CA SER A 270 -9.98 46.10 -53.34
C SER A 270 -10.61 44.77 -53.77
N TYR A 271 -11.90 44.83 -54.10
CA TYR A 271 -12.55 43.89 -54.99
C TYR A 271 -12.12 44.19 -56.43
N SER A 272 -11.94 43.16 -57.25
CA SER A 272 -11.86 43.28 -58.70
C SER A 272 -12.71 42.19 -59.32
N ILE A 273 -13.83 42.59 -59.93
CA ILE A 273 -14.56 41.82 -60.93
C ILE A 273 -14.56 42.67 -62.20
N VAL A 274 -13.87 42.10 -63.20
CA VAL A 274 -14.07 42.08 -64.67
C VAL A 274 -15.10 43.04 -65.28
N LEU A 275 -14.65 43.75 -66.31
CA LEU A 275 -15.43 44.17 -67.48
C LEU A 275 -15.10 43.25 -68.65
#